data_AF-A0AAD4G8J1-F1
#
_entry.id   AF-A0AAD4G8J1-F1
#
_cell.length_a   1.000
_cell.length_b   1.000
_cell.length_c   1.000
_cell.angle_alpha   90.00
_cell.angle_beta   90.00
_cell.angle_gamma   90.00
#
_symmetry.space_group_name_H-M   'P 1'
#
loop_
_entity.id
_entity.type
_entity.pdbx_description
1 polymer ?
#
loop_
_entity_poly.entity_id
_entity_poly.type
_entity_poly.pdbx_seq_one_letter_code
_entity_poly.pdbx_strand_id
1 'polypeptide(L)'
;NHASAGRNPELRTLFYRLASFLNIPIHAIFIFDGPSRPHVKQNKQVHAIPHWLATIFQEMLAVFGFARYEAPGEAEAELAALTRHGIIDVVLTTDIDAIVFGATCVIHYPEPPGHFDCVEVYTDHVIASAAGMSHEDLVLIAILSGGDYDVSSIPYCGIKITRGVSQYKLGQVLIRAFSTKSQREFVDFCHDWRKDLRWVLTTDPEGYLGWVK
;
A
#
# COMPACT_ATOMS: atom_id res chain seq x y z
N ASN A 1 10.67 -20.87 -18.12
CA ASN A 1 10.88 -22.34 -18.11
C ASN A 1 12.15 -22.70 -17.36
N HIS A 2 12.08 -23.71 -16.48
CA HIS A 2 13.11 -24.25 -15.57
C HIS A 2 13.30 -23.65 -14.16
N ALA A 3 12.22 -23.18 -13.51
CA ALA A 3 12.27 -22.96 -12.06
C ALA A 3 12.34 -24.28 -11.24
N SER A 4 11.92 -25.42 -11.80
CA SER A 4 11.68 -26.66 -11.06
C SER A 4 12.83 -27.68 -10.98
N ALA A 5 13.98 -27.43 -11.62
CA ALA A 5 15.11 -28.37 -11.63
C ALA A 5 16.35 -27.77 -10.96
N GLY A 6 16.56 -28.05 -9.68
CA GLY A 6 17.74 -27.64 -8.89
C GLY A 6 17.48 -27.61 -7.38
N ARG A 7 18.54 -27.68 -6.57
CA ARG A 7 18.44 -27.44 -5.12
C ARG A 7 18.03 -25.98 -4.87
N ASN A 8 17.08 -25.75 -3.96
CA ASN A 8 16.60 -24.43 -3.50
C ASN A 8 16.18 -23.46 -4.64
N PRO A 9 15.13 -23.79 -5.42
CA PRO A 9 14.69 -22.98 -6.57
C PRO A 9 14.27 -21.54 -6.20
N GLU A 10 13.78 -21.31 -4.99
CA GLU A 10 13.39 -20.00 -4.47
C GLU A 10 14.62 -19.10 -4.31
N LEU A 11 15.67 -19.61 -3.66
CA LEU A 11 16.94 -18.91 -3.46
C LEU A 11 17.63 -18.61 -4.80
N ARG A 12 17.57 -19.54 -5.75
CA ARG A 12 18.09 -19.31 -7.10
C ARG A 12 17.37 -18.17 -7.80
N THR A 13 16.05 -18.07 -7.62
CA THR A 13 15.25 -16.98 -8.17
C THR A 13 15.66 -15.64 -7.56
N LEU A 14 15.81 -15.58 -6.23
CA LEU A 14 16.31 -14.37 -5.54
C LEU A 14 17.71 -13.98 -6.02
N PHE A 15 18.63 -14.94 -6.14
CA PHE A 15 19.99 -14.70 -6.63
C PHE A 15 20.01 -14.02 -8.01
N TYR A 16 19.27 -14.57 -8.98
CA TYR A 16 19.25 -13.99 -10.33
C TYR A 16 18.57 -12.61 -10.36
N ARG A 17 17.58 -12.36 -9.49
CA ARG A 17 16.99 -11.03 -9.33
C ARG A 17 18.00 -10.02 -8.79
N LEU A 18 18.73 -10.38 -7.73
CA LEU A 18 19.80 -9.53 -7.20
C LEU A 18 20.89 -9.25 -8.23
N ALA A 19 21.27 -10.27 -9.01
CA ALA A 19 22.23 -10.11 -10.10
C ALA A 19 21.70 -9.17 -11.20
N SER A 20 20.39 -9.19 -11.49
CA SER A 20 19.80 -8.26 -12.47
C SER A 20 19.87 -6.80 -12.01
N PHE A 21 19.72 -6.53 -10.70
CA PHE A 21 19.86 -5.19 -10.14
C PHE A 21 21.27 -4.64 -10.24
N LEU A 22 22.30 -5.49 -10.20
CA LEU A 22 23.69 -5.05 -10.43
C LEU A 22 23.95 -4.57 -11.86
N ASN A 23 23.10 -4.95 -12.83
CA ASN A 23 23.25 -4.58 -14.23
C ASN A 23 22.53 -3.28 -14.60
N ILE A 24 21.82 -2.66 -13.66
CA ILE A 24 21.12 -1.39 -13.88
C ILE A 24 21.67 -0.32 -12.92
N PRO A 25 21.71 0.96 -13.33
CA PRO A 25 22.32 2.03 -12.55
C PRO A 25 21.39 2.51 -11.43
N ILE A 26 21.11 1.63 -10.46
CA ILE A 26 20.27 1.93 -9.29
C ILE A 26 21.05 1.70 -8.00
N HIS A 27 20.70 2.46 -6.96
CA HIS A 27 21.11 2.18 -5.59
C HIS A 27 19.93 1.53 -4.85
N ALA A 28 19.90 0.21 -4.83
CA ALA A 28 18.83 -0.53 -4.17
C ALA A 28 19.05 -0.63 -2.66
N ILE A 29 18.01 -0.29 -1.89
CA ILE A 29 17.88 -0.57 -0.47
C ILE A 29 16.70 -1.50 -0.24
N PHE A 30 16.91 -2.56 0.54
CA PHE A 30 15.89 -3.56 0.84
C PHE A 30 15.31 -3.31 2.23
N ILE A 31 14.01 -3.06 2.29
CA ILE A 31 13.29 -2.79 3.54
C ILE A 31 12.58 -4.06 3.99
N PHE A 32 12.83 -4.47 5.23
CA PHE A 32 12.18 -5.61 5.88
C PHE A 32 11.16 -5.13 6.89
N ASP A 33 10.07 -5.89 7.08
CA ASP A 33 9.17 -5.63 8.20
C ASP A 33 9.92 -5.79 9.53
N GLY A 34 9.57 -4.95 10.49
CA GLY A 34 10.05 -5.05 11.86
C GLY A 34 9.03 -5.58 12.85
N PRO A 35 9.36 -5.44 14.15
CA PRO A 35 8.66 -6.13 15.23
C PRO A 35 7.25 -5.59 15.50
N SER A 36 6.96 -4.33 15.13
CA SER A 36 5.65 -3.72 15.40
C SER A 36 4.63 -3.94 14.27
N ARG A 37 4.94 -4.80 13.29
CA ARG A 37 3.98 -5.15 12.24
C ARG A 37 2.75 -5.85 12.84
N PRO A 38 1.54 -5.59 12.35
CA PRO A 38 0.35 -6.28 12.84
C PRO A 38 0.44 -7.80 12.59
N HIS A 39 0.19 -8.59 13.64
CA HIS A 39 0.26 -10.06 13.57
C HIS A 39 -0.96 -10.72 12.89
N VAL A 40 -2.04 -9.96 12.74
CA VAL A 40 -3.29 -10.41 12.12
C VAL A 40 -3.65 -9.41 11.03
N LYS A 41 -3.82 -9.92 9.81
CA LYS A 41 -4.40 -9.17 8.69
C LYS A 41 -5.65 -9.91 8.21
N GLN A 42 -6.76 -9.21 8.05
CA GLN A 42 -8.04 -9.79 7.57
C GLN A 42 -8.49 -11.08 8.29
N ASN A 43 -8.37 -11.16 9.62
CA ASN A 43 -8.63 -12.37 10.44
C ASN A 43 -7.81 -13.63 10.05
N LYS A 44 -6.79 -13.48 9.22
CA LYS A 44 -5.81 -14.53 8.90
C LYS A 44 -4.51 -14.20 9.61
N GLN A 45 -3.86 -15.23 10.15
CA GLN A 45 -2.47 -15.05 10.58
C GLN A 45 -1.64 -14.75 9.34
N VAL A 46 -0.87 -13.67 9.42
CA VAL A 46 0.13 -13.39 8.38
C VAL A 46 1.19 -14.49 8.50
N HIS A 47 1.18 -15.44 7.57
CA HIS A 47 2.21 -16.46 7.51
C HIS A 47 3.53 -15.76 7.22
N ALA A 48 4.38 -15.67 8.24
CA ALA A 48 5.74 -15.20 8.05
C ALA A 48 6.41 -16.07 6.98
N ILE A 49 7.10 -15.44 6.03
CA ILE A 49 8.10 -16.12 5.20
C ILE A 49 8.92 -17.01 6.16
N PRO A 50 9.17 -18.29 5.82
CA PRO A 50 9.91 -19.17 6.70
C PRO A 50 11.16 -18.47 7.20
N HIS A 51 11.32 -18.38 8.53
CA HIS A 51 12.36 -17.55 9.17
C HIS A 51 13.76 -17.78 8.55
N TRP A 52 14.05 -19.02 8.15
CA TRP A 52 15.29 -19.40 7.47
C TRP A 52 15.50 -18.71 6.11
N LEU A 53 14.45 -18.52 5.29
CA LEU A 53 14.56 -17.91 3.97
C LEU A 53 14.85 -16.41 4.09
N ALA A 54 14.22 -15.73 5.05
CA ALA A 54 14.50 -14.32 5.33
C ALA A 54 15.95 -14.11 5.78
N THR A 55 16.47 -14.96 6.67
CA THR A 55 17.87 -14.91 7.11
C THR A 55 18.84 -15.11 5.95
N ILE A 56 18.65 -16.18 5.15
CA ILE A 56 19.52 -16.44 3.99
C ILE A 56 19.44 -15.31 2.97
N PHE A 57 18.26 -14.75 2.74
CA PHE A 57 18.12 -13.62 1.81
C PHE A 57 18.87 -12.38 2.30
N GLN A 58 18.82 -12.07 3.60
CA GLN A 58 19.60 -10.97 4.18
C GLN A 58 21.12 -11.20 4.07
N GLU A 59 21.59 -12.43 4.24
CA GLU A 59 22.99 -12.80 4.00
C GLU A 59 23.37 -12.60 2.52
N MET A 60 22.50 -13.01 1.58
CA MET A 60 22.71 -12.78 0.16
C MET A 60 22.81 -11.29 -0.17
N LEU A 61 21.92 -10.45 0.37
CA LEU A 61 21.98 -9.00 0.18
C LEU A 61 23.33 -8.43 0.62
N ALA A 62 23.83 -8.85 1.77
CA ALA A 62 25.13 -8.41 2.28
C ALA A 62 26.29 -8.83 1.35
N VAL A 63 26.27 -10.07 0.83
CA VAL A 63 27.28 -10.55 -0.12
C VAL A 63 27.24 -9.81 -1.45
N PHE A 64 26.05 -9.47 -1.94
CA PHE A 64 25.87 -8.66 -3.15
C PHE A 64 26.22 -7.17 -2.94
N GLY A 65 26.43 -6.73 -1.70
CA GLY A 65 26.74 -5.34 -1.36
C GLY A 65 25.51 -4.42 -1.32
N PHE A 66 24.29 -4.96 -1.23
CA PHE A 66 23.07 -4.16 -1.13
C PHE A 66 22.84 -3.68 0.31
N ALA A 67 22.30 -2.46 0.43
CA ALA A 67 21.85 -1.93 1.70
C ALA A 67 20.57 -2.64 2.15
N ARG A 68 20.44 -2.87 3.46
CA ARG A 68 19.22 -3.38 4.09
C ARG A 68 18.83 -2.54 5.29
N TYR A 69 17.53 -2.43 5.53
CA TYR A 69 16.97 -1.72 6.68
C TYR A 69 15.77 -2.51 7.22
N GLU A 70 15.64 -2.55 8.54
CA GLU A 70 14.47 -3.12 9.21
C GLU A 70 13.56 -1.96 9.63
N ALA A 71 12.35 -1.93 9.08
CA ALA A 71 11.34 -0.93 9.42
C ALA A 71 10.94 -1.06 10.91
N PRO A 72 10.41 -0.02 11.56
CA PRO A 72 9.84 -0.15 12.91
C PRO A 72 8.57 -1.03 12.94
N GLY A 73 7.81 -1.03 11.84
CA GLY A 73 6.56 -1.76 11.64
C GLY A 73 6.53 -2.43 10.28
N GLU A 74 5.63 -2.02 9.40
CA GLU A 74 5.53 -2.58 8.05
C GLU A 74 6.47 -1.89 7.05
N ALA A 75 7.09 -2.71 6.19
CA ALA A 75 8.04 -2.22 5.19
C ALA A 75 7.41 -1.21 4.23
N GLU A 76 6.14 -1.37 3.85
CA GLU A 76 5.46 -0.49 2.91
C GLU A 76 5.16 0.90 3.49
N ALA A 77 4.79 0.95 4.77
CA ALA A 77 4.61 2.21 5.48
C ALA A 77 5.93 2.99 5.59
N GLU A 78 7.02 2.26 5.85
CA GLU A 78 8.36 2.84 5.88
C GLU A 78 8.81 3.31 4.49
N LEU A 79 8.64 2.49 3.45
CA LEU A 79 8.93 2.85 2.06
C LEU A 79 8.18 4.13 1.64
N ALA A 80 6.88 4.22 1.98
CA ALA A 80 6.10 5.43 1.74
C ALA A 80 6.67 6.66 2.46
N ALA A 81 7.08 6.50 3.72
CA ALA A 81 7.72 7.58 4.49
C ALA A 81 9.06 8.00 3.87
N LEU A 82 9.94 7.06 3.52
CA LEU A 82 11.25 7.34 2.91
C LEU A 82 11.10 8.08 1.58
N THR A 83 10.13 7.69 0.76
CA THR A 83 9.88 8.34 -0.55
C THR A 83 9.36 9.76 -0.35
N ARG A 84 8.45 9.99 0.60
CA ARG A 84 7.98 11.36 0.94
C ARG A 84 9.07 12.29 1.44
N HIS A 85 10.05 11.76 2.18
CA HIS A 85 11.18 12.54 2.69
C HIS A 85 12.29 12.72 1.65
N GLY A 86 12.17 12.13 0.45
CA GLY A 86 13.19 12.20 -0.59
C GLY A 86 14.46 11.40 -0.27
N ILE A 87 14.36 10.40 0.61
CA ILE A 87 15.48 9.50 0.93
C ILE A 87 15.64 8.44 -0.16
N ILE A 88 14.52 8.01 -0.75
CA ILE A 88 14.49 7.16 -1.95
C ILE A 88 13.65 7.84 -3.02
N ASP A 89 13.97 7.58 -4.29
CA ASP A 89 13.26 8.18 -5.43
C ASP A 89 11.97 7.41 -5.77
N VAL A 90 11.96 6.09 -5.50
CA VAL A 90 10.90 5.20 -5.96
C VAL A 90 10.78 3.95 -5.09
N VAL A 91 9.54 3.49 -4.90
CA VAL A 91 9.23 2.20 -4.29
C VAL A 91 9.03 1.16 -5.39
N LEU A 92 9.72 0.02 -5.30
CA LEU A 92 9.54 -1.12 -6.20
C LEU A 92 8.79 -2.23 -5.45
N THR A 93 7.55 -2.54 -5.85
CA THR A 93 6.70 -3.53 -5.17
C THR A 93 5.71 -4.21 -6.12
N THR A 94 5.17 -5.36 -5.72
CA THR A 94 4.04 -6.03 -6.40
C THR A 94 2.69 -5.62 -5.82
N ASP A 95 2.70 -4.84 -4.73
CA ASP A 95 1.49 -4.36 -4.07
C ASP A 95 1.26 -2.87 -4.38
N ILE A 96 0.06 -2.39 -4.12
CA ILE A 96 -0.33 -0.99 -4.23
C ILE A 96 -0.54 -0.34 -2.84
N ASP A 97 -0.42 -1.11 -1.76
CA ASP A 97 -0.59 -0.62 -0.38
C ASP A 97 0.36 0.53 -0.04
N ALA A 98 1.58 0.52 -0.58
CA ALA A 98 2.51 1.65 -0.46
C ALA A 98 1.91 2.99 -0.92
N ILE A 99 1.03 2.98 -1.94
CA ILE A 99 0.32 4.18 -2.41
C ILE A 99 -0.68 4.66 -1.33
N VAL A 100 -1.42 3.75 -0.71
CA VAL A 100 -2.35 4.08 0.39
C VAL A 100 -1.60 4.59 1.62
N PHE A 101 -0.39 4.06 1.88
CA PHE A 101 0.51 4.61 2.88
C PHE A 101 1.07 5.98 2.52
N GLY A 102 0.92 6.43 1.27
CA GLY A 102 1.28 7.74 0.75
C GLY A 102 2.67 7.79 0.13
N ALA A 103 3.14 6.71 -0.50
CA ALA A 103 4.31 6.73 -1.37
C ALA A 103 4.04 7.62 -2.58
N THR A 104 4.98 8.48 -2.92
CA THR A 104 4.81 9.49 -3.98
C THR A 104 5.15 8.97 -5.38
N CYS A 105 5.94 7.89 -5.47
CA CYS A 105 6.34 7.22 -6.70
C CYS A 105 6.48 5.71 -6.44
N VAL A 106 5.68 4.91 -7.14
CA VAL A 106 5.67 3.44 -7.04
C VAL A 106 5.82 2.85 -8.43
N ILE A 107 6.82 1.99 -8.60
CA ILE A 107 6.93 1.07 -9.73
C ILE A 107 6.30 -0.25 -9.29
N HIS A 108 5.14 -0.53 -9.86
CA HIS A 108 4.44 -1.79 -9.72
C HIS A 108 4.86 -2.73 -10.85
N TYR A 109 5.29 -3.94 -10.49
CA TYR A 109 5.63 -4.97 -11.48
C TYR A 109 4.76 -6.22 -11.27
N PRO A 110 4.02 -6.68 -12.30
CA PRO A 110 3.20 -7.88 -12.16
C PRO A 110 4.05 -9.16 -12.19
N GLU A 111 3.55 -10.23 -11.56
CA GLU A 111 4.15 -11.56 -11.69
C GLU A 111 3.87 -12.19 -13.08
N PRO A 112 4.80 -12.97 -13.66
CA PRO A 112 6.03 -13.48 -13.03
C PRO A 112 7.19 -12.47 -13.07
N PRO A 113 7.95 -12.33 -11.97
CA PRO A 113 9.02 -11.34 -11.87
C PRO A 113 10.25 -11.84 -12.62
N GLY A 114 10.37 -11.41 -13.86
CA GLY A 114 11.49 -11.79 -14.72
C GLY A 114 11.85 -10.77 -15.78
N HIS A 115 10.92 -9.89 -16.18
CA HIS A 115 11.18 -8.81 -17.12
C HIS A 115 10.69 -7.51 -16.52
N PHE A 116 11.64 -6.68 -16.04
CA PHE A 116 11.39 -5.28 -15.71
C PHE A 116 11.16 -4.41 -16.96
N ASP A 117 11.03 -5.05 -18.14
CA ASP A 117 10.78 -4.39 -19.43
C ASP A 117 9.36 -3.82 -19.54
N CYS A 118 8.44 -4.28 -18.70
CA CYS A 118 7.08 -3.75 -18.62
C CYS A 118 6.70 -3.59 -17.14
N VAL A 119 6.67 -2.33 -16.69
CA VAL A 119 6.28 -1.96 -15.34
C VAL A 119 5.22 -0.87 -15.40
N GLU A 120 4.36 -0.82 -14.39
CA GLU A 120 3.40 0.24 -14.20
C GLU A 120 3.99 1.26 -13.23
N VAL A 121 3.90 2.54 -13.55
CA VAL A 121 4.43 3.61 -12.70
C VAL A 121 3.27 4.47 -12.19
N TYR A 122 3.12 4.50 -10.88
CA TYR A 122 2.14 5.31 -10.19
C TYR A 122 2.84 6.46 -9.49
N THR A 123 2.41 7.68 -9.79
CA THR A 123 2.85 8.91 -9.10
C THR A 123 1.64 9.68 -8.62
N ASP A 124 1.81 10.53 -7.61
CA ASP A 124 0.72 11.40 -7.12
C ASP A 124 0.07 12.20 -8.27
N HIS A 125 0.88 12.71 -9.20
CA HIS A 125 0.39 13.46 -10.37
C HIS A 125 -0.46 12.59 -11.29
N VAL A 126 -0.01 11.36 -11.60
CA VAL A 126 -0.76 10.44 -12.48
C VAL A 126 -2.05 9.99 -11.80
N ILE A 127 -2.03 9.68 -10.51
CA ILE A 127 -3.22 9.29 -9.74
C ILE A 127 -4.23 10.44 -9.73
N ALA A 128 -3.80 11.66 -9.43
CA ALA A 128 -4.67 12.82 -9.39
C ALA A 128 -5.27 13.14 -10.77
N SER A 129 -4.46 13.11 -11.84
CA SER A 129 -4.92 13.48 -13.19
C SER A 129 -5.73 12.39 -13.89
N ALA A 130 -5.37 11.11 -13.75
CA ALA A 130 -6.04 10.01 -14.45
C ALA A 130 -7.23 9.45 -13.67
N ALA A 131 -7.12 9.36 -12.34
CA ALA A 131 -8.18 8.81 -11.50
C ALA A 131 -9.08 9.89 -10.86
N GLY A 132 -8.61 11.14 -10.79
CA GLY A 132 -9.33 12.24 -10.14
C GLY A 132 -9.38 12.09 -8.61
N MET A 133 -8.45 11.35 -8.02
CA MET A 133 -8.45 11.00 -6.60
C MET A 133 -7.25 11.62 -5.89
N SER A 134 -7.47 12.15 -4.68
CA SER A 134 -6.39 12.52 -3.77
C SER A 134 -5.96 11.34 -2.89
N HIS A 135 -4.84 11.49 -2.18
CA HIS A 135 -4.40 10.48 -1.20
C HIS A 135 -5.48 10.21 -0.14
N GLU A 136 -6.18 11.27 0.30
CA GLU A 136 -7.27 11.16 1.26
C GLU A 136 -8.47 10.36 0.74
N ASP A 137 -8.71 10.43 -0.57
CA ASP A 137 -9.76 9.66 -1.24
C ASP A 137 -9.38 8.17 -1.27
N LEU A 138 -8.10 7.84 -1.49
CA LEU A 138 -7.60 6.47 -1.45
C LEU A 138 -7.69 5.86 -0.04
N VAL A 139 -7.30 6.63 0.98
CA VAL A 139 -7.43 6.20 2.38
C VAL A 139 -8.90 5.97 2.75
N LEU A 140 -9.81 6.85 2.31
CA LEU A 140 -11.24 6.65 2.52
C LEU A 140 -11.74 5.37 1.87
N ILE A 141 -11.33 5.10 0.62
CA ILE A 141 -11.70 3.86 -0.09
C ILE A 141 -11.21 2.64 0.69
N ALA A 142 -9.97 2.64 1.17
CA ALA A 142 -9.41 1.54 1.96
C ALA A 142 -10.21 1.31 3.26
N ILE A 143 -10.60 2.38 3.96
CA ILE A 143 -11.44 2.29 5.17
C ILE A 143 -12.82 1.71 4.86
N LEU A 144 -13.46 2.14 3.78
CA LEU A 144 -14.85 1.74 3.48
C LEU A 144 -14.94 0.35 2.84
N SER A 145 -14.01 0.00 1.96
CA SER A 145 -13.96 -1.29 1.26
C SER A 145 -13.34 -2.40 2.11
N GLY A 146 -12.70 -2.06 3.22
CA GLY A 146 -11.87 -2.97 4.00
C GLY A 146 -10.47 -3.07 3.43
N GLY A 147 -9.49 -2.99 4.32
CA GLY A 147 -8.08 -3.21 3.99
C GLY A 147 -7.50 -4.31 4.86
N ASP A 148 -6.18 -4.43 4.86
CA ASP A 148 -5.47 -5.44 5.64
C ASP A 148 -5.72 -5.37 7.15
N TYR A 149 -6.04 -4.18 7.65
CA TYR A 149 -6.19 -3.87 9.07
C TYR A 149 -7.60 -4.07 9.63
N ASP A 150 -8.63 -4.01 8.78
CA ASP A 150 -10.01 -4.00 9.26
C ASP A 150 -10.88 -4.98 8.48
N VAL A 151 -11.48 -5.91 9.21
CA VAL A 151 -12.46 -6.87 8.70
C VAL A 151 -13.85 -6.23 8.58
N SER A 152 -14.05 -5.10 9.26
CA SER A 152 -15.29 -4.33 9.36
C SER A 152 -15.48 -3.42 8.13
N SER A 153 -15.27 -3.95 6.93
CA SER A 153 -15.73 -3.27 5.71
C SER A 153 -17.24 -3.02 5.79
N ILE A 154 -17.72 -1.96 5.17
CA ILE A 154 -19.17 -1.76 5.04
C ILE A 154 -19.68 -2.82 4.05
N PRO A 155 -20.56 -3.75 4.46
CA PRO A 155 -21.06 -4.78 3.56
C PRO A 155 -21.68 -4.16 2.31
N TYR A 156 -21.42 -4.76 1.16
CA TYR A 156 -21.89 -4.30 -0.15
C TYR A 156 -21.32 -2.95 -0.63
N CYS A 157 -20.38 -2.34 0.11
CA CYS A 157 -19.69 -1.11 -0.28
C CYS A 157 -18.47 -1.40 -1.16
N GLY A 158 -18.73 -1.83 -2.39
CA GLY A 158 -17.67 -2.11 -3.38
C GLY A 158 -17.03 -0.85 -3.96
N ILE A 159 -15.99 -1.03 -4.77
CA ILE A 159 -15.17 0.06 -5.35
C ILE A 159 -15.98 1.15 -6.08
N LYS A 160 -17.12 0.80 -6.69
CA LYS A 160 -17.99 1.77 -7.36
C LYS A 160 -18.63 2.75 -6.36
N ILE A 161 -19.11 2.22 -5.23
CA ILE A 161 -19.76 3.03 -4.19
C ILE A 161 -18.69 3.86 -3.49
N THR A 162 -17.59 3.27 -3.07
CA THR A 162 -16.52 4.02 -2.37
C THR A 162 -15.89 5.10 -3.23
N ARG A 163 -15.73 4.86 -4.55
CA ARG A 163 -15.32 5.89 -5.51
C ARG A 163 -16.36 7.00 -5.68
N GLY A 164 -17.66 6.69 -5.66
CA GLY A 164 -18.68 7.74 -5.68
C GLY A 164 -18.71 8.53 -4.36
N VAL A 165 -18.53 7.86 -3.22
CA VAL A 165 -18.45 8.49 -1.90
C VAL A 165 -17.25 9.44 -1.80
N SER A 166 -16.08 9.09 -2.35
CA SER A 166 -14.90 9.95 -2.30
C SER A 166 -15.09 11.29 -3.01
N GLN A 167 -15.97 11.36 -4.02
CA GLN A 167 -16.29 12.63 -4.69
C GLN A 167 -16.97 13.65 -3.76
N TYR A 168 -17.61 13.21 -2.69
CA TYR A 168 -18.20 14.08 -1.66
C TYR A 168 -17.16 14.65 -0.68
N LYS A 169 -15.87 14.40 -0.89
CA LYS A 169 -14.75 14.97 -0.10
C LYS A 169 -14.76 14.60 1.40
N LEU A 170 -15.49 13.55 1.75
CA LEU A 170 -15.55 13.03 3.12
C LEU A 170 -14.19 12.53 3.63
N GLY A 171 -13.32 12.04 2.74
CA GLY A 171 -11.97 11.58 3.09
C GLY A 171 -11.07 12.71 3.54
N GLN A 172 -11.07 13.83 2.80
CA GLN A 172 -10.31 15.03 3.13
C GLN A 172 -10.73 15.62 4.47
N VAL A 173 -12.05 15.67 4.71
CA VAL A 173 -12.62 16.16 5.97
C VAL A 173 -12.26 15.26 7.14
N LEU A 174 -12.26 13.93 6.95
CA LEU A 174 -11.86 12.95 7.96
C LEU A 174 -10.38 13.08 8.32
N ILE A 175 -9.49 13.10 7.33
CA ILE A 175 -8.04 13.17 7.55
C ILE A 175 -7.66 14.51 8.17
N ARG A 176 -8.23 15.62 7.71
CA ARG A 176 -8.03 16.93 8.35
C ARG A 176 -8.42 16.90 9.82
N ALA A 177 -9.55 16.31 10.16
CA ALA A 177 -9.98 16.19 11.55
C ALA A 177 -9.02 15.31 12.36
N PHE A 178 -8.56 14.19 11.81
CA PHE A 178 -7.57 13.32 12.45
C PHE A 178 -6.25 14.05 12.75
N SER A 179 -5.77 14.87 11.81
CA SER A 179 -4.50 15.60 11.98
C SER A 179 -4.58 16.82 12.89
N THR A 180 -5.78 17.40 13.09
CA THR A 180 -5.93 18.70 13.78
C THR A 180 -6.63 18.61 15.14
N LYS A 181 -7.37 17.54 15.42
CA LYS A 181 -8.14 17.39 16.66
C LYS A 181 -7.42 16.49 17.64
N SER A 182 -7.68 16.70 18.94
CA SER A 182 -7.30 15.71 19.95
C SER A 182 -8.08 14.40 19.76
N GLN A 183 -7.60 13.31 20.36
CA GLN A 183 -8.25 12.00 20.26
C GLN A 183 -9.72 12.04 20.69
N ARG A 184 -10.05 12.75 21.78
CA ARG A 184 -11.42 12.87 22.28
C ARG A 184 -12.31 13.63 21.28
N GLU A 185 -11.85 14.78 20.81
CA GLU A 185 -12.58 15.59 19.84
C GLU A 185 -12.75 14.87 18.49
N PHE A 186 -11.77 14.06 18.10
CA PHE A 186 -11.85 13.25 16.89
C PHE A 186 -12.92 12.17 17.00
N VAL A 187 -13.04 11.51 18.16
CA VAL A 187 -14.10 10.54 18.42
C VAL A 187 -15.49 11.19 18.33
N ASP A 188 -15.65 12.37 18.94
CA ASP A 188 -16.90 13.12 18.88
C ASP A 188 -17.22 13.55 17.42
N PHE A 189 -16.23 14.07 16.71
CA PHE A 189 -16.32 14.44 15.29
C PHE A 189 -16.74 13.25 14.41
N CYS A 190 -16.18 12.05 14.65
CA CYS A 190 -16.54 10.85 13.90
C CYS A 190 -18.03 10.51 14.02
N HIS A 191 -18.71 10.95 15.08
CA HIS A 191 -20.13 10.71 15.26
C HIS A 191 -20.98 11.50 14.26
N ASP A 192 -20.60 12.75 13.97
CA ASP A 192 -21.25 13.59 12.97
C ASP A 192 -20.80 13.23 11.56
N TRP A 193 -19.51 12.99 11.34
CA TRP A 193 -18.99 12.51 10.06
C TRP A 193 -19.69 11.23 9.57
N ARG A 194 -20.00 10.28 10.48
CA ARG A 194 -20.78 9.08 10.14
C ARG A 194 -22.25 9.39 9.78
N LYS A 195 -22.84 10.48 10.30
CA LYS A 195 -24.18 10.92 9.87
C LYS A 195 -24.10 11.44 8.44
N ASP A 196 -23.08 12.22 8.10
CA ASP A 196 -22.87 12.74 6.75
C ASP A 196 -22.64 11.61 5.74
N LEU A 197 -21.80 10.63 6.09
CA LEU A 197 -21.59 9.44 5.27
C LEU A 197 -22.89 8.69 5.02
N ARG A 198 -23.70 8.45 6.06
CA ARG A 198 -25.00 7.79 5.92
C ARG A 198 -25.95 8.58 5.02
N TRP A 199 -26.01 9.90 5.20
CA TRP A 199 -26.86 10.76 4.40
C TRP A 199 -26.47 10.72 2.92
N VAL A 200 -25.17 10.79 2.60
CA VAL A 200 -24.65 10.63 1.24
C VAL A 200 -25.03 9.27 0.66
N LEU A 201 -24.83 8.19 1.43
CA LEU A 201 -25.14 6.82 0.99
C LEU A 201 -26.64 6.60 0.74
N THR A 202 -27.53 7.29 1.46
CA THR A 202 -28.99 7.09 1.33
C THR A 202 -29.66 8.06 0.36
N THR A 203 -29.10 9.26 0.16
CA THR A 203 -29.75 10.33 -0.61
C THR A 203 -29.06 10.67 -1.92
N ASP A 204 -27.76 10.36 -2.03
CA ASP A 204 -26.94 10.64 -3.23
C ASP A 204 -27.25 11.99 -3.88
N PRO A 205 -27.05 13.08 -3.12
CA PRO A 205 -27.60 14.39 -3.48
C PRO A 205 -27.14 14.86 -4.86
N GLU A 206 -25.88 14.58 -5.20
CA GLU A 206 -25.22 14.94 -6.46
C GLU A 206 -25.23 13.81 -7.50
N GLY A 207 -25.76 12.63 -7.16
CA GLY A 207 -25.88 11.51 -8.11
C GLY A 207 -24.58 10.73 -8.37
N TYR A 208 -23.53 10.91 -7.58
CA TYR A 208 -22.25 10.23 -7.77
C TYR A 208 -22.30 8.71 -7.54
N LEU A 209 -23.27 8.23 -6.78
CA LEU A 209 -23.46 6.79 -6.52
C LEU A 209 -24.41 6.14 -7.53
N GLY A 210 -25.20 6.95 -8.26
CA GLY A 210 -26.12 6.50 -9.29
C GLY A 210 -27.42 5.94 -8.74
N TRP A 211 -27.84 6.35 -7.52
CA TRP A 211 -29.17 5.98 -7.03
C TRP A 211 -30.23 6.68 -7.86
N VAL A 212 -31.27 5.94 -8.23
CA VAL A 212 -32.43 6.51 -8.93
C VAL A 212 -33.24 7.31 -7.91
N LYS A 213 -33.46 8.61 -8.18
CA LYS A 213 -34.30 9.49 -7.35
C LYS A 213 -35.77 9.11 -7.42
#